data_AF-A0A662D269-F1
#
_entry.id   AF-A0A662D269-F1
#
_cell.length_a   1.000
_cell.length_b   1.000
_cell.length_c   1.000
_cell.angle_alpha   90.00
_cell.angle_beta   90.00
_cell.angle_gamma   90.00
#
_symmetry.space_group_name_H-M   'P 1'
#
loop_
_entity.id
_entity.type
_entity.pdbx_description
1 polymer ?
#
loop_
_entity_poly.entity_id
_entity_poly.type
_entity_poly.pdbx_seq_one_letter_code
_entity_poly.pdbx_strand_id
1 'polypeptide(L)'
;MTVLREYFSKSKNKKTFYSFSTRRVVGWIGLIFWLLGGLNASFGAPQERKIKFIPVFLPQGQKIIAELAVTPEERQKGLMFREELAAEEGMLF
;
A
#
# COMPACT_ATOMS: atom_id res chain seq x y z
N MET A 1 -36.61 -34.14 40.05
CA MET A 1 -36.82 -33.07 39.03
C MET A 1 -36.60 -31.69 39.67
N THR A 2 -35.40 -31.44 40.22
CA THR A 2 -35.15 -30.22 41.03
C THR A 2 -34.08 -29.32 40.42
N VAL A 3 -33.22 -29.86 39.56
CA VAL A 3 -32.05 -29.14 39.02
C VAL A 3 -32.41 -28.25 37.81
N LEU A 4 -33.47 -28.59 37.06
CA LEU A 4 -33.89 -27.82 35.87
C LEU A 4 -34.59 -26.49 36.19
N ARG A 5 -35.07 -26.28 37.43
CA ARG A 5 -35.69 -25.00 37.83
C ARG A 5 -34.67 -23.91 38.14
N GLU A 6 -33.45 -24.26 38.50
CA GLU A 6 -32.42 -23.28 38.86
C GLU A 6 -31.76 -22.65 37.62
N TYR A 7 -31.65 -23.39 36.52
CA TYR A 7 -31.07 -22.88 35.28
C TYR A 7 -31.95 -21.81 34.59
N PHE A 8 -33.27 -21.89 34.75
CA PHE A 8 -34.20 -20.92 34.14
C PHE A 8 -34.37 -19.62 34.94
N SER A 9 -33.91 -19.55 36.19
CA SER A 9 -33.94 -18.31 36.99
C SER A 9 -32.80 -17.35 36.64
N LYS A 10 -31.68 -17.88 36.12
CA LYS A 10 -30.46 -17.13 35.80
C LYS A 10 -30.42 -16.58 34.36
N SER A 11 -31.58 -16.39 33.72
CA SER A 11 -31.67 -15.86 32.34
C SER A 11 -32.71 -14.74 32.20
N LYS A 12 -32.86 -13.89 33.23
CA LYS A 12 -33.72 -12.69 33.16
C LYS A 12 -33.12 -11.46 33.81
N ASN A 13 -31.80 -11.27 33.73
CA ASN A 13 -31.20 -10.04 34.23
C ASN A 13 -30.01 -9.54 33.41
N LYS A 14 -30.33 -9.04 32.20
CA LYS A 14 -29.51 -8.02 31.53
C LYS A 14 -30.46 -6.94 31.00
N LYS A 15 -31.10 -6.23 31.94
CA LYS A 15 -31.74 -4.96 31.60
C LYS A 15 -30.63 -3.95 31.36
N THR A 16 -30.42 -3.67 30.08
CA THR A 16 -29.86 -2.44 29.52
C THR A 16 -30.09 -1.24 30.44
N PHE A 17 -29.05 -0.87 31.18
CA PHE A 17 -28.96 0.40 31.87
C PHE A 17 -28.02 1.31 31.07
N TYR A 18 -28.45 1.67 29.85
CA TYR A 18 -27.91 2.84 29.16
C TYR A 18 -28.60 4.06 29.76
N SER A 19 -28.06 4.47 30.89
CA SER A 19 -28.38 5.71 31.56
C SER A 19 -27.92 6.89 30.70
N PHE A 20 -28.92 7.67 30.26
CA PHE A 20 -28.91 9.14 30.20
C PHE A 20 -27.91 9.84 29.24
N SER A 21 -28.49 10.60 28.29
CA SER A 21 -27.87 11.64 27.41
C SER A 21 -27.23 11.23 26.07
N THR A 22 -27.89 10.35 25.33
CA THR A 22 -27.44 9.82 24.01
C THR A 22 -27.60 10.75 22.78
N ARG A 23 -27.84 12.06 22.93
CA ARG A 23 -28.02 12.96 21.75
C ARG A 23 -26.86 13.91 21.44
N ARG A 24 -25.86 14.05 22.31
CA ARG A 24 -24.69 14.94 22.07
C ARG A 24 -23.35 14.24 21.91
N VAL A 25 -23.20 13.05 22.49
CA VAL A 25 -21.90 12.33 22.51
C VAL A 25 -21.62 11.58 21.19
N VAL A 26 -22.66 11.16 20.47
CA VAL A 26 -22.51 10.43 19.19
C VAL A 26 -21.97 11.32 18.06
N GLY A 27 -22.27 12.63 18.08
CA GLY A 27 -21.80 13.57 17.06
C GLY A 27 -20.30 13.89 17.13
N TRP A 28 -19.71 13.89 18.33
CA TRP A 28 -18.31 14.26 18.52
C TRP A 28 -17.35 13.10 18.27
N ILE A 29 -17.75 11.86 18.55
CA ILE A 29 -16.93 10.68 18.27
C ILE A 29 -16.77 10.48 16.75
N GLY A 30 -17.82 10.72 15.96
CA GLY A 30 -17.72 10.69 14.49
C GLY A 30 -16.83 11.81 13.92
N LEU A 31 -16.86 13.00 14.54
CA LEU A 31 -16.05 14.14 14.11
C LEU A 31 -14.57 13.99 14.48
N ILE A 32 -14.27 13.38 15.64
CA ILE A 32 -12.91 12.98 16.04
C ILE A 32 -12.38 11.88 15.12
N PHE A 33 -13.21 10.92 14.71
CA PHE A 33 -12.83 9.88 13.76
C PHE A 33 -12.59 10.44 12.34
N TRP A 34 -13.30 11.50 11.95
CA TRP A 34 -13.08 12.23 10.69
C TRP A 34 -11.84 13.14 10.75
N LEU A 35 -11.52 13.73 11.92
CA LEU A 35 -10.31 14.53 12.14
C LEU A 35 -9.03 13.70 12.32
N LEU A 36 -9.09 12.51 12.94
CA LEU A 36 -7.94 11.62 13.10
C LEU A 36 -7.78 10.56 11.99
N GLY A 37 -8.86 10.18 11.30
CA GLY A 37 -8.85 9.08 10.32
C GLY A 37 -8.55 9.50 8.88
N GLY A 38 -8.45 10.80 8.59
CA GLY A 38 -8.36 11.36 7.24
C GLY A 38 -6.99 11.27 6.54
N LEU A 39 -5.98 10.64 7.15
CA LEU A 39 -4.63 10.59 6.59
C LEU A 39 -4.09 9.15 6.49
N ASN A 40 -4.85 8.24 5.87
CA ASN A 40 -4.22 7.07 5.28
C ASN A 40 -3.49 7.52 4.02
N ALA A 41 -2.25 7.96 4.23
CA ALA A 41 -1.30 8.26 3.17
C ALA A 41 -1.30 7.13 2.15
N SER A 42 -1.58 7.46 0.90
CA SER A 42 -1.27 6.60 -0.24
C SER A 42 0.25 6.51 -0.36
N PHE A 43 0.88 5.71 0.51
CA PHE A 43 2.22 5.22 0.27
C PHE A 43 2.10 4.20 -0.87
N GLY A 44 2.29 4.69 -2.10
CA GLY A 44 2.61 3.83 -3.22
C GLY A 44 3.84 3.02 -2.82
N ALA A 45 3.68 1.70 -2.68
CA ALA A 45 4.80 0.82 -2.39
C ALA A 45 5.91 1.08 -3.44
N PRO A 46 7.19 1.17 -3.03
CA PRO A 46 8.28 1.20 -3.99
C PRO A 46 8.22 -0.12 -4.77
N GLN A 47 7.72 -0.05 -6.00
CA GLN A 47 7.77 -1.16 -6.92
C GLN A 47 9.24 -1.38 -7.25
N GLU A 48 9.80 -2.49 -6.77
CA GLU A 48 11.16 -2.92 -7.09
C GLU A 48 11.21 -3.21 -8.60
N ARG A 49 11.66 -2.23 -9.38
CA ARG A 49 11.65 -2.31 -10.84
C ARG A 49 12.75 -3.25 -11.27
N LYS A 50 12.38 -4.38 -11.86
CA LYS A 50 13.34 -5.32 -12.47
C LYS A 50 13.90 -4.71 -13.75
N ILE A 51 15.07 -4.08 -13.64
CA ILE A 51 15.84 -3.61 -14.78
C ILE A 51 16.30 -4.83 -15.58
N LYS A 52 15.96 -4.87 -16.87
CA LYS A 52 16.33 -5.97 -17.76
C LYS A 52 17.53 -5.57 -18.60
N PHE A 53 18.64 -6.28 -18.43
CA PHE A 53 19.84 -6.12 -19.24
C PHE A 53 19.85 -7.12 -20.39
N ILE A 54 20.15 -6.64 -21.59
CA ILE A 54 20.25 -7.45 -22.80
C ILE A 54 21.57 -7.19 -23.54
N PRO A 55 22.24 -8.22 -24.08
CA PRO A 55 23.39 -8.02 -24.94
C PRO A 55 22.95 -7.48 -26.31
N VAL A 56 23.61 -6.43 -26.79
CA VAL A 56 23.38 -5.83 -28.11
C VAL A 56 24.69 -5.88 -28.90
N PHE A 57 24.61 -6.31 -30.16
CA PHE A 57 25.73 -6.33 -31.09
C PHE A 57 25.65 -5.11 -32.00
N LEU A 58 26.67 -4.25 -31.93
CA LEU A 58 26.81 -3.07 -32.78
C LEU A 58 27.31 -3.46 -34.17
N PRO A 59 27.09 -2.63 -35.21
CA PRO A 59 27.50 -2.93 -36.58
C PRO A 59 29.01 -3.19 -36.76
N GLN A 60 29.86 -2.67 -35.87
CA GLN A 60 31.30 -2.96 -35.90
C GLN A 60 31.68 -4.31 -35.25
N GLY A 61 30.71 -5.10 -34.81
CA GLY A 61 30.94 -6.36 -34.09
C GLY A 61 31.19 -6.20 -32.58
N GLN A 62 31.20 -4.96 -32.08
CA GLN A 62 31.30 -4.69 -30.65
C GLN A 62 30.03 -5.14 -29.91
N LYS A 63 30.20 -5.75 -28.75
CA LYS A 63 29.10 -6.15 -27.86
C LYS A 63 28.97 -5.13 -26.73
N ILE A 64 27.74 -4.69 -26.47
CA ILE A 64 27.40 -3.86 -25.31
C ILE A 64 26.30 -4.52 -24.48
N ILE A 65 26.22 -4.19 -23.20
CA ILE A 65 25.13 -4.56 -22.31
C ILE A 65 24.17 -3.37 -22.20
N ALA A 66 22.96 -3.52 -22.73
CA ALA A 66 21.97 -2.46 -22.73
C ALA A 66 20.85 -2.72 -21.72
N GLU A 67 20.49 -1.69 -20.95
CA GLU A 67 19.24 -1.68 -20.18
C GLU A 67 18.05 -1.45 -21.10
N LEU A 68 17.00 -2.26 -20.97
CA LEU A 68 15.80 -2.13 -21.78
C LEU A 68 14.77 -1.20 -21.13
N ALA A 69 14.48 -0.07 -21.78
CA ALA A 69 13.45 0.89 -21.41
C ALA A 69 12.21 0.69 -22.30
N VAL A 70 11.14 0.08 -21.76
CA VAL A 70 9.95 -0.30 -22.56
C VAL A 70 8.82 0.70 -22.35
N THR A 71 8.61 1.13 -21.11
CA THR A 71 7.48 2.00 -20.74
C THR A 71 7.75 3.46 -21.12
N PRO A 72 6.72 4.27 -21.39
CA PRO A 72 6.88 5.70 -21.64
C PRO A 72 7.69 6.41 -20.55
N GLU A 73 7.46 6.06 -19.28
CA GLU A 73 8.16 6.63 -18.13
C GLU A 73 9.65 6.28 -18.13
N GLU A 74 10.02 5.03 -18.49
CA GLU A 74 11.42 4.61 -18.62
C GLU A 74 12.12 5.34 -19.77
N ARG A 75 11.43 5.51 -20.90
CA ARG A 75 12.00 6.23 -22.04
C ARG A 75 12.21 7.71 -21.75
N GLN A 76 11.26 8.33 -21.04
CA GLN A 76 11.37 9.73 -20.61
C GLN A 76 12.49 9.92 -19.58
N LYS A 77 12.64 8.97 -18.65
CA LYS A 77 13.73 8.99 -17.67
C LYS A 77 15.10 8.80 -18.35
N GLY A 78 15.18 7.89 -19.33
CA GLY A 78 16.43 7.56 -20.02
C GLY A 78 17.58 7.28 -19.06
N LEU A 79 18.74 7.89 -19.34
CA LEU A 79 19.94 7.78 -18.51
C LEU A 79 20.03 8.86 -17.42
N MET A 80 18.95 9.60 -17.14
CA MET A 80 18.97 10.64 -16.10
C MET A 80 19.27 10.03 -14.73
N PHE A 81 20.03 10.77 -13.92
CA PHE A 81 20.49 10.42 -12.56
C PHE A 81 21.56 9.32 -12.48
N ARG A 82 22.12 8.85 -13.60
CA ARG A 82 23.32 8.02 -13.54
C ARG A 82 24.53 8.88 -13.20
N GLU A 83 25.34 8.40 -12.27
CA GLU A 83 26.63 9.01 -11.95
C GLU A 83 27.68 8.68 -13.02
N GLU A 84 27.64 7.46 -13.55
CA GLU A 84 28.58 6.95 -14.55
C GLU A 84 27.87 6.01 -15.55
N LEU A 85 28.49 5.82 -16.72
CA LEU A 85 28.10 4.83 -17.72
C LEU A 85 29.37 4.26 -18.36
N ALA A 86 29.57 2.94 -18.26
CA ALA A 86 30.75 2.31 -18.84
C ALA A 86 30.68 2.31 -20.39
N ALA A 87 31.84 2.25 -21.04
CA ALA A 87 31.92 2.23 -22.51
C ALA A 87 31.25 1.01 -23.17
N GLU A 88 31.05 -0.06 -22.40
CA GLU A 88 30.37 -1.30 -22.83
C GLU A 88 28.91 -1.36 -22.37
N GLU A 89 28.39 -0.28 -21.78
CA GLU A 89 27.03 -0.18 -21.27
C GLU A 89 26.19 0.79 -22.10
N GLY A 90 24.88 0.57 -22.12
CA GLY A 90 23.96 1.45 -22.79
C GLY A 90 22.53 1.28 -22.33
N MET A 91 21.62 1.97 -23.02
CA MET A 91 20.19 1.81 -22.85
C MET A 91 19.54 1.66 -24.22
N LEU A 92 18.61 0.71 -24.34
CA LEU A 92 17.80 0.46 -25.51
C LEU A 92 16.36 0.91 -25.23
N PHE A 93 15.82 1.77 -26.09
CA PHE A 93 14.50 2.39 -25.97
C PHE A 93 13.47 1.77 -26.93
#